data_AF-E2J6S7-F1
#
_entry.id   AF-E2J6S7-F1
#
_cell.length_a   1.000
_cell.length_b   1.000
_cell.length_c   1.000
_cell.angle_alpha   90.00
_cell.angle_beta   90.00
_cell.angle_gamma   90.00
#
_symmetry.space_group_name_H-M   'P 1'
#
loop_
_entity.id
_entity.type
_entity.pdbx_description
1 polymer ?
#
loop_
_entity_poly.entity_id
_entity_poly.type
_entity_poly.pdbx_seq_one_letter_code
_entity_poly.pdbx_strand_id
1 'polypeptide(L)'
;MRLLGTSLVVVAALSVVFCDVQERGHTYVTKNVDVQDGACHFQRNVIPDGETKALNSPCVLSTCYAAAREVNSTLCPNIGVDPGCRVEWTPDGDYPNCCPKHVCPTSS
;
A
#
# COMPACT_ATOMS: atom_id res chain seq x y z
N MET A 1 37.77 14.90 52.01
CA MET A 1 37.75 15.88 50.91
C MET A 1 38.42 15.25 49.69
N ARG A 2 37.62 14.81 48.71
CA ARG A 2 38.07 14.44 47.36
C ARG A 2 37.08 15.04 46.38
N LEU A 3 37.66 15.59 45.33
CA LEU A 3 37.12 16.64 44.49
C LEU A 3 35.97 16.21 43.59
N LEU A 4 35.13 17.22 43.34
CA LEU A 4 34.26 17.44 42.19
C LEU A 4 34.75 16.74 40.92
N GLY A 5 33.93 15.83 40.40
CA GLY A 5 34.03 15.29 39.06
C GLY A 5 32.64 15.30 38.46
N THR A 6 32.15 16.51 38.14
CA THR A 6 30.97 16.73 37.29
C THR A 6 31.23 16.05 35.95
N SER A 7 30.88 14.77 35.85
CA SER A 7 30.83 14.07 34.59
C SER A 7 29.63 14.66 33.84
N LEU A 8 29.93 15.60 32.94
CA LEU A 8 29.03 16.03 31.90
C LEU A 8 28.62 14.79 31.11
N VAL A 9 27.55 14.14 31.54
CA VAL A 9 26.75 13.29 30.66
C VAL A 9 26.09 14.26 29.70
N VAL A 10 26.78 14.52 28.59
CA VAL A 10 26.20 15.20 27.42
C VAL A 10 25.05 14.31 26.97
N VAL A 11 23.85 14.62 27.45
CA VAL A 11 22.60 14.07 26.91
C VAL A 11 22.46 14.69 25.54
N ALA A 12 23.12 14.09 24.55
CA ALA A 12 22.88 14.37 23.15
C ALA A 12 21.40 14.01 22.92
N ALA A 13 20.56 15.03 22.91
CA ALA A 13 19.17 14.92 22.54
C ALA A 13 19.12 14.46 21.07
N LEU A 14 19.03 13.15 20.87
CA LEU A 14 18.70 12.54 19.60
C LEU A 14 17.25 12.92 19.32
N SER A 15 17.05 14.07 18.66
CA SER A 15 15.77 14.44 18.08
C SER A 15 15.47 13.46 16.95
N VAL A 16 14.81 12.37 17.30
CA VAL A 16 14.24 11.41 16.35
C VAL A 16 13.11 12.15 15.63
N VAL A 17 13.37 12.59 14.40
CA VAL A 17 12.33 13.12 13.52
C VAL A 17 11.48 11.92 13.11
N PHE A 18 10.36 11.72 13.80
CA PHE A 18 9.33 10.78 13.37
C PHE A 18 8.65 11.40 12.15
N CYS A 19 9.15 11.09 10.96
CA CYS A 19 8.37 11.28 9.75
C CYS A 19 7.19 10.30 9.84
N ASP A 20 5.97 10.81 10.02
CA ASP A 20 4.75 10.02 9.86
C ASP A 20 4.66 9.56 8.39
N VAL A 21 5.25 8.40 8.09
CA VAL A 21 5.06 7.71 6.82
C VAL A 21 3.66 7.10 6.85
N GLN A 22 2.69 7.82 6.30
CA GLN A 22 1.34 7.30 6.14
C GLN A 22 1.25 6.50 4.83
N GLU A 23 1.26 5.17 4.92
CA GLU A 23 1.01 4.31 3.77
C GLU A 23 -0.46 4.46 3.33
N ARG A 24 -0.67 4.99 2.11
CA ARG A 24 -2.03 5.21 1.58
C ARG A 24 -2.65 3.95 0.98
N GLY A 25 -1.87 2.95 0.59
CA GLY A 25 -2.35 1.69 0.02
C GLY A 25 -1.82 0.50 0.80
N HIS A 26 -2.72 -0.31 1.36
CA HIS A 26 -2.31 -1.55 2.04
C HIS A 26 -1.92 -2.60 1.01
N THR A 27 -0.84 -3.33 1.31
CA THR A 27 -0.41 -4.47 0.49
C THR A 27 -0.70 -5.79 1.19
N TYR A 28 -0.98 -6.82 0.42
CA TYR A 28 -1.08 -8.19 0.91
C TYR A 28 -0.42 -9.16 -0.07
N VAL A 29 0.08 -10.28 0.46
CA VAL A 29 0.71 -11.33 -0.35
C VAL A 29 -0.20 -12.56 -0.37
N THR A 30 -0.60 -12.97 -1.57
CA THR A 30 -1.23 -14.28 -1.77
C THR A 30 -0.15 -15.30 -2.06
N LYS A 31 0.00 -16.30 -1.19
CA LYS A 31 0.96 -17.40 -1.34
C LYS A 31 0.32 -18.60 -2.05
N ASN A 32 1.16 -19.51 -2.53
CA ASN A 32 0.77 -20.76 -3.19
C ASN A 32 -0.15 -20.54 -4.40
N VAL A 33 0.09 -19.46 -5.15
CA VAL A 33 -0.66 -19.23 -6.40
C VAL A 33 -0.32 -20.31 -7.42
N ASP A 34 -1.23 -20.51 -8.35
CA ASP A 34 -0.99 -21.39 -9.48
C ASP A 34 -0.04 -20.72 -10.48
N VAL A 35 0.88 -21.48 -11.05
CA VAL A 35 1.89 -20.98 -11.99
C VAL A 35 1.89 -21.89 -13.21
N GLN A 36 1.51 -21.32 -14.35
CA GLN A 36 1.48 -22.00 -15.64
C GLN A 36 2.28 -21.17 -16.64
N ASP A 37 3.13 -21.82 -17.44
CA ASP A 37 3.95 -21.17 -18.46
C ASP A 37 4.75 -19.95 -17.97
N GLY A 38 5.18 -19.97 -16.70
CA GLY A 38 5.93 -18.88 -16.08
C GLY A 38 5.08 -17.66 -15.69
N ALA A 39 3.76 -17.73 -15.74
CA ALA A 39 2.86 -16.69 -15.28
C ALA A 39 2.06 -17.12 -14.03
N CYS A 40 1.75 -16.16 -13.16
CA CYS A 40 0.86 -16.40 -12.02
C CYS A 40 -0.60 -16.37 -12.46
N HIS A 41 -1.36 -17.38 -12.07
CA HIS A 41 -2.80 -17.47 -12.23
C HIS A 41 -3.48 -17.11 -10.91
N PHE A 42 -3.99 -15.88 -10.81
CA PHE A 42 -4.55 -15.30 -9.58
C PHE A 42 -5.97 -14.80 -9.81
N GLN A 43 -6.95 -15.42 -9.14
CA GLN A 43 -8.38 -15.05 -9.22
C GLN A 43 -8.91 -14.89 -10.66
N ARG A 44 -8.54 -15.81 -11.56
CA ARG A 44 -8.84 -15.81 -13.02
C ARG A 44 -8.06 -14.77 -13.84
N ASN A 45 -7.09 -14.09 -13.25
CA ASN A 45 -6.17 -13.21 -13.95
C ASN A 45 -4.85 -13.92 -14.21
N VAL A 46 -4.30 -13.70 -15.39
CA VAL A 46 -2.94 -14.12 -15.75
C VAL A 46 -2.03 -12.90 -15.64
N ILE A 47 -0.97 -13.04 -14.84
CA ILE A 47 0.04 -12.01 -14.56
C ILE A 47 1.42 -12.60 -14.87
N PRO A 48 2.13 -12.11 -15.91
CA PRO A 48 3.46 -12.60 -16.22
C PRO A 48 4.45 -12.37 -15.06
N ASP A 49 5.45 -13.24 -14.92
CA ASP A 49 6.47 -13.11 -13.87
C ASP A 49 7.20 -11.76 -13.94
N GLY A 50 7.38 -11.12 -12.79
CA GLY A 50 8.00 -9.81 -12.65
C GLY A 50 7.14 -8.63 -13.13
N GLU A 51 5.99 -8.87 -13.78
CA GLU A 51 5.10 -7.81 -14.21
C GLU A 51 4.15 -7.36 -13.11
N THR A 52 3.84 -6.06 -13.13
CA THR A 52 2.80 -5.45 -12.29
C THR A 52 1.61 -5.08 -13.16
N LYS A 53 0.45 -5.63 -12.84
CA LYS A 53 -0.78 -5.50 -13.63
C LYS A 53 -1.91 -4.93 -12.79
N ALA A 54 -2.58 -3.91 -13.33
CA ALA A 54 -3.83 -3.42 -12.78
C ALA A 54 -4.95 -4.40 -13.10
N LEU A 55 -5.72 -4.78 -12.08
CA LEU A 55 -6.83 -5.73 -12.20
C LEU A 55 -8.15 -5.02 -11.92
N ASN A 56 -9.21 -5.46 -12.60
CA ASN A 56 -10.59 -5.07 -12.29
C ASN A 56 -11.20 -5.94 -11.17
N SER A 57 -11.01 -7.26 -11.23
CA SER A 57 -11.57 -8.21 -10.25
C SER A 57 -10.51 -9.23 -9.80
N PRO A 58 -9.96 -9.09 -8.57
CA PRO A 58 -10.22 -8.03 -7.60
C PRO A 58 -9.67 -6.66 -8.06
N CYS A 59 -10.21 -5.55 -7.56
CA CYS A 59 -9.75 -4.18 -7.91
C CYS A 59 -8.45 -3.84 -7.16
N VAL A 60 -7.32 -4.31 -7.69
CA VAL A 60 -6.00 -4.21 -7.06
C VAL A 60 -4.92 -4.02 -8.13
N LEU A 61 -3.75 -3.55 -7.69
CA LEU A 61 -2.52 -3.59 -8.47
C LEU A 61 -1.70 -4.80 -8.03
N SER A 62 -1.50 -5.79 -8.90
CA SER A 62 -0.86 -7.06 -8.54
C SER A 62 0.46 -7.28 -9.27
N THR A 63 1.47 -7.76 -8.56
CA THR A 63 2.78 -8.16 -9.09
C THR A 63 3.00 -9.65 -8.88
N CYS A 64 3.38 -10.37 -9.94
CA CYS A 64 3.67 -11.80 -9.88
C CYS A 64 5.15 -12.06 -9.54
N TYR A 65 5.37 -13.01 -8.63
CA TYR A 65 6.66 -13.62 -8.33
C TYR A 65 6.53 -15.15 -8.50
N ALA A 66 6.67 -15.62 -9.73
CA ALA A 66 6.36 -17.01 -10.11
C ALA A 66 7.27 -18.02 -9.39
N ALA A 67 8.57 -17.70 -9.23
CA ALA A 67 9.52 -18.55 -8.52
C ALA A 67 9.14 -18.76 -7.04
N ALA A 68 8.58 -17.73 -6.39
CA ALA A 68 8.09 -17.80 -5.02
C ALA A 68 6.65 -18.36 -4.94
N ARG A 69 5.95 -18.46 -6.08
CA ARG A 69 4.51 -18.74 -6.15
C ARG A 69 3.70 -17.74 -5.33
N GLU A 70 4.06 -16.47 -5.45
CA GLU A 70 3.44 -15.36 -4.72
C GLU A 70 2.90 -14.28 -5.67
N VAL A 71 1.78 -13.68 -5.29
CA VAL A 71 1.29 -12.44 -5.90
C VAL A 71 1.16 -11.39 -4.80
N ASN A 72 1.94 -10.32 -4.92
CA ASN A 72 1.80 -9.15 -4.06
C ASN A 72 0.74 -8.22 -4.65
N SER A 73 -0.22 -7.78 -3.86
CA SER A 73 -1.34 -6.96 -4.33
C SER A 73 -1.52 -5.73 -3.47
N THR A 74 -1.58 -4.56 -4.10
CA THR A 74 -1.93 -3.28 -3.48
C THR A 74 -3.43 -3.04 -3.59
N LEU A 75 -4.07 -2.83 -2.44
CA LEU A 75 -5.48 -2.48 -2.32
C LEU A 75 -5.71 -0.99 -2.63
N CYS A 76 -6.93 -0.65 -3.01
CA CYS A 76 -7.39 0.73 -2.98
C CYS A 76 -7.21 1.34 -1.58
N PRO A 77 -6.87 2.63 -1.48
CA PRO A 77 -6.81 3.33 -0.19
C PRO A 77 -8.11 3.26 0.60
N ASN A 78 -8.00 3.13 1.92
CA ASN A 78 -9.13 3.39 2.80
C ASN A 78 -9.46 4.88 2.79
N ILE A 79 -10.75 5.22 2.69
CA ILE A 79 -11.20 6.61 2.65
C ILE A 79 -11.91 6.95 3.97
N GLY A 80 -11.34 7.90 4.72
CA GLY A 80 -12.08 8.67 5.72
C GLY A 80 -12.81 9.82 5.02
N VAL A 81 -14.10 9.98 5.29
CA VAL A 81 -14.93 11.02 4.65
C VAL A 81 -14.99 12.24 5.55
N ASP A 82 -14.49 13.36 5.05
CA ASP A 82 -14.56 14.65 5.76
C ASP A 82 -15.97 15.24 5.71
N PRO A 83 -16.36 16.11 6.67
CA PRO A 83 -17.66 16.77 6.64
C PRO A 83 -17.91 17.51 5.32
N GLY A 84 -19.05 17.21 4.68
CA GLY A 84 -19.43 17.80 3.39
C GLY A 84 -18.84 17.09 2.16
N CYS A 85 -17.96 16.11 2.33
CA CYS A 85 -17.47 15.26 1.26
C CYS A 85 -18.29 13.96 1.13
N ARG A 86 -18.10 13.22 0.04
CA ARG A 86 -18.74 11.92 -0.22
C ARG A 86 -17.78 10.92 -0.84
N VAL A 87 -18.17 9.65 -0.82
CA VAL A 87 -17.50 8.60 -1.60
C VAL A 87 -18.27 8.37 -2.90
N GLU A 88 -17.56 8.41 -4.01
CA GLU A 88 -18.06 7.95 -5.30
C GLU A 88 -17.32 6.67 -5.71
N TRP A 89 -18.06 5.67 -6.18
CA TRP A 89 -17.48 4.38 -6.55
C TRP A 89 -18.23 3.77 -7.74
N THR A 90 -17.46 3.17 -8.65
CA THR A 90 -17.94 2.29 -9.72
C THR A 90 -17.05 1.05 -9.77
N PRO A 91 -17.61 -0.15 -10.02
CA PRO A 91 -16.82 -1.35 -10.26
C PRO A 91 -16.13 -1.37 -11.63
N ASP A 92 -16.44 -0.42 -12.52
CA ASP A 92 -15.97 -0.43 -13.90
C ASP A 92 -14.51 -0.01 -14.03
N GLY A 93 -13.81 -0.65 -14.98
CA GLY A 93 -12.41 -0.37 -15.32
C GLY A 93 -11.40 -1.03 -14.37
N ASP A 94 -10.14 -1.07 -14.78
CA ASP A 94 -9.08 -1.64 -13.94
C ASP A 94 -8.63 -0.65 -12.84
N TYR A 95 -7.94 -1.16 -11.82
CA TYR A 95 -7.28 -0.31 -10.82
C TYR A 95 -6.45 0.81 -11.49
N PRO A 96 -6.51 2.07 -11.01
CA PRO A 96 -7.25 2.56 -9.84
C PRO A 96 -8.66 3.09 -10.18
N ASN A 97 -9.19 2.86 -11.38
CA ASN A 97 -10.47 3.42 -11.80
C ASN A 97 -11.66 2.77 -11.07
N CYS A 98 -11.57 1.47 -10.77
CA CYS A 98 -12.54 0.76 -9.95
C CYS A 98 -12.41 1.04 -8.44
N CYS A 99 -11.47 1.90 -8.01
CA CYS A 99 -11.33 2.27 -6.62
C CYS A 99 -12.36 3.33 -6.19
N PRO A 100 -12.81 3.30 -4.93
CA PRO A 100 -13.63 4.38 -4.38
C PRO A 100 -12.83 5.69 -4.38
N LYS A 101 -13.49 6.81 -4.62
CA LYS A 101 -12.91 8.16 -4.70
C LYS A 101 -13.52 9.05 -3.63
N HIS A 102 -12.67 9.77 -2.92
CA HIS A 102 -13.09 10.83 -1.99
C HIS A 102 -13.36 12.10 -2.80
N VAL A 103 -14.62 12.54 -2.84
CA VAL A 103 -15.07 13.70 -3.62
C VAL A 103 -15.63 14.75 -2.69
N CYS A 104 -14.96 15.89 -2.63
CA CYS A 104 -15.41 17.06 -1.89
C CYS A 104 -15.96 18.12 -2.87
N PRO A 105 -16.97 18.90 -2.47
CA PRO A 105 -17.38 20.08 -3.21
C PRO A 105 -16.17 20.99 -3.42
N THR A 106 -15.92 21.43 -4.64
CA THR A 106 -14.95 22.50 -4.87
C THR A 106 -15.51 23.74 -4.19
N SER A 107 -14.86 24.25 -3.15
CA SER A 107 -15.19 25.55 -2.57
C SER A 107 -15.08 26.59 -3.68
N SER A 108 -16.24 27.04 -4.19
CA SER A 108 -16.37 28.15 -5.14
C SER A 108 -16.34 29.48 -4.41
#